data_AF-A0A2S8ZD67-F1
#
_entry.id   AF-A0A2S8ZD67-F1
#
_cell.length_a   1.000
_cell.length_b   1.000
_cell.length_c   1.000
_cell.angle_alpha   90.00
_cell.angle_beta   90.00
_cell.angle_gamma   90.00
#
_symmetry.space_group_name_H-M   'P 1'
#
loop_
_entity.id
_entity.type
_entity.pdbx_description
1 polymer ?
#
loop_
_entity_poly.entity_id
_entity_poly.type
_entity_poly.pdbx_seq_one_letter_code
_entity_poly.pdbx_strand_id
1 'polypeptide(L)'
;MSSTGRAGRPKASSRETLAEAACELFLERGYDSTSVADITQRAGVSRSSFFNYFSSKSDVLWSGLDARIAGSADALADLGGRADGNAVGAVLREVLRDFAPDPLALALRNRTAMGLDEELIRDTGARQARLAAAIAGAAVAAGIGVIRADILGAARAAALFSSLRVWAEQGAGRVTPDAVLDEALRDMDDLRWG
;
A
#
# COMPACT_ATOMS: atom_id res chain seq x y z
N MET A 1 39.12 -17.02 -22.51
CA MET A 1 38.19 -17.29 -21.38
C MET A 1 37.36 -16.03 -21.17
N SER A 2 36.20 -15.95 -21.83
CA SER A 2 35.32 -14.78 -21.73
C SER A 2 34.38 -14.97 -20.55
N SER A 3 34.51 -14.10 -19.55
CA SER A 3 33.61 -13.98 -18.41
C SER A 3 32.27 -13.42 -18.89
N THR A 4 31.25 -14.26 -18.94
CA THR A 4 29.86 -13.86 -19.16
C THR A 4 29.35 -13.19 -17.89
N GLY A 5 29.22 -11.86 -17.93
CA GLY A 5 28.55 -11.10 -16.88
C GLY A 5 27.13 -11.64 -16.68
N ARG A 6 26.86 -12.16 -15.47
CA ARG A 6 25.53 -12.62 -15.07
C ARG A 6 24.60 -11.40 -15.13
N ALA A 7 23.70 -11.36 -16.12
CA ALA A 7 22.62 -10.37 -16.13
C ALA A 7 21.86 -10.53 -14.80
N GLY A 8 21.91 -9.48 -13.96
CA GLY A 8 21.25 -9.50 -12.65
C GLY A 8 19.75 -9.75 -12.81
N ARG A 9 19.15 -10.55 -11.92
CA ARG A 9 17.71 -10.77 -11.88
C ARG A 9 16.99 -9.40 -11.76
N PRO A 10 15.93 -9.13 -12.54
CA PRO A 10 15.24 -7.85 -12.50
C PRO A 10 14.85 -7.45 -11.08
N LYS A 11 15.08 -6.18 -10.70
CA LYS A 11 14.84 -5.67 -9.33
C LYS A 11 13.38 -5.87 -8.87
N ALA A 12 12.41 -5.76 -9.79
CA ALA A 12 10.99 -5.98 -9.49
C ALA A 12 10.71 -7.42 -9.05
N SER A 13 11.22 -8.39 -9.80
CA SER A 13 11.08 -9.81 -9.49
C SER A 13 11.66 -10.17 -8.11
N SER A 14 12.75 -9.51 -7.69
CA SER A 14 13.33 -9.73 -6.35
C SER A 14 12.47 -9.20 -5.21
N ARG A 15 11.69 -8.12 -5.40
CA ARG A 15 10.77 -7.60 -4.37
C ARG A 15 9.54 -8.51 -4.22
N GLU A 16 8.95 -8.91 -5.34
CA GLU A 16 7.82 -9.85 -5.38
C GLU A 16 8.20 -11.18 -4.72
N THR A 17 9.35 -11.76 -5.10
CA THR A 17 9.84 -13.02 -4.51
C THR A 17 10.04 -12.91 -2.99
N LEU A 18 10.53 -11.75 -2.51
CA LEU A 18 10.69 -11.50 -1.07
C LEU A 18 9.34 -11.37 -0.34
N ALA A 19 8.35 -10.71 -0.95
CA ALA A 19 7.02 -10.53 -0.39
C ALA A 19 6.25 -11.84 -0.31
N GLU A 20 6.32 -12.67 -1.35
CA GLU A 20 5.77 -14.02 -1.38
C GLU A 20 6.39 -14.88 -0.28
N ALA A 21 7.72 -14.95 -0.24
CA ALA A 21 8.46 -15.72 0.78
C ALA A 21 8.13 -15.29 2.21
N ALA A 22 8.00 -13.98 2.46
CA ALA A 22 7.63 -13.45 3.77
C ALA A 22 6.19 -13.83 4.14
N CYS A 23 5.25 -13.67 3.22
CA CYS A 23 3.84 -14.01 3.45
C CYS A 23 3.65 -15.50 3.75
N GLU A 24 4.28 -16.39 2.96
CA GLU A 24 4.28 -17.83 3.22
C GLU A 24 4.83 -18.15 4.61
N LEU A 25 5.96 -17.55 4.98
CA LEU A 25 6.56 -17.74 6.29
C LEU A 25 5.68 -17.27 7.46
N PHE A 26 5.04 -16.12 7.29
CA PHE A 26 4.13 -15.58 8.30
C PHE A 26 2.87 -16.44 8.43
N LEU A 27 2.39 -17.05 7.33
CA LEU A 27 1.32 -18.05 7.36
C LEU A 27 1.75 -19.35 8.06
N GLU A 28 2.95 -19.84 7.78
CA GLU A 28 3.45 -21.13 8.26
C GLU A 28 3.70 -21.14 9.78
N ARG A 29 4.25 -20.06 10.33
CA ARG A 29 4.72 -20.04 11.72
C ARG A 29 4.56 -18.71 12.45
N GLY A 30 3.91 -17.72 11.84
CA GLY A 30 3.72 -16.39 12.39
C GLY A 30 4.89 -15.42 12.17
N TYR A 31 4.59 -14.14 12.35
CA TYR A 31 5.50 -13.02 12.18
C TYR A 31 6.68 -13.10 13.14
N ASP A 32 6.42 -13.21 14.45
CA ASP A 32 7.46 -13.18 15.49
C ASP A 32 8.49 -14.31 15.33
N SER A 33 8.05 -15.51 14.94
CA SER A 33 8.91 -16.67 14.74
C SER A 33 9.66 -16.67 13.39
N THR A 34 9.48 -15.62 12.57
CA THR A 34 10.14 -15.48 11.27
C THR A 34 11.20 -14.39 11.30
N SER A 35 12.44 -14.71 10.92
CA SER A 35 13.53 -13.73 10.80
C SER A 35 13.73 -13.27 9.35
N VAL A 36 14.40 -12.13 9.17
CA VAL A 36 14.85 -11.68 7.84
C VAL A 36 15.76 -12.73 7.17
N ALA A 37 16.58 -13.44 7.95
CA ALA A 37 17.45 -14.48 7.42
C ALA A 37 16.64 -15.61 6.77
N ASP A 38 15.57 -16.04 7.43
CA ASP A 38 14.65 -17.06 6.89
C ASP A 38 14.02 -16.62 5.57
N ILE A 39 13.51 -15.38 5.51
CA ILE A 39 12.88 -14.81 4.31
C ILE A 39 13.89 -14.78 3.15
N THR A 40 15.11 -14.32 3.43
CA THR A 40 16.15 -14.21 2.40
C THR A 40 16.61 -15.59 1.90
N GLN A 41 16.69 -16.58 2.80
CA GLN A 41 16.99 -17.96 2.44
C GLN A 41 15.90 -18.57 1.56
N ARG A 42 14.63 -18.38 1.93
CA ARG A 42 13.44 -18.81 1.18
C ARG A 42 13.43 -18.23 -0.23
N ALA A 43 13.67 -16.92 -0.34
CA ALA A 43 13.65 -16.19 -1.60
C ALA A 43 14.90 -16.41 -2.47
N GLY A 44 15.97 -17.03 -1.94
CA GLY A 44 17.25 -17.15 -2.63
C GLY A 44 17.94 -15.80 -2.87
N VAL A 45 17.73 -14.83 -1.97
CA VAL A 45 18.25 -13.46 -2.05
C VAL A 45 19.21 -13.21 -0.87
N SER A 46 20.19 -12.32 -1.02
CA SER A 46 21.10 -12.00 0.10
C SER A 46 20.43 -11.10 1.15
N ARG A 47 20.87 -11.19 2.40
CA ARG A 47 20.43 -10.27 3.47
C ARG A 47 20.74 -8.80 3.17
N SER A 48 21.88 -8.51 2.55
CA SER A 48 22.20 -7.14 2.11
C SER A 48 21.20 -6.65 1.07
N SER A 49 20.82 -7.50 0.11
CA SER A 49 19.80 -7.17 -0.88
C SER A 49 18.42 -6.90 -0.26
N PHE A 50 18.05 -7.60 0.82
CA PHE A 50 16.81 -7.32 1.55
C PHE A 50 16.80 -5.89 2.12
N PHE A 51 17.84 -5.53 2.88
CA PHE A 51 17.92 -4.22 3.53
C PHE A 51 18.13 -3.05 2.55
N ASN A 52 18.53 -3.33 1.30
CA ASN A 52 18.52 -2.33 0.23
C ASN A 52 17.10 -1.92 -0.18
N TYR A 53 16.09 -2.74 0.11
CA TYR A 53 14.70 -2.50 -0.27
C TYR A 53 13.80 -2.19 0.91
N PHE A 54 14.01 -2.86 2.04
CA PHE A 54 13.06 -2.89 3.14
C PHE A 54 13.72 -2.59 4.47
N SER A 55 13.03 -1.79 5.28
CA SER A 55 13.48 -1.40 6.61
C SER A 55 13.18 -2.46 7.67
N SER A 56 12.10 -3.22 7.47
CA SER A 56 11.63 -4.28 8.36
C SER A 56 11.12 -5.49 7.56
N LYS A 57 10.84 -6.59 8.26
CA LYS A 57 10.20 -7.79 7.66
C LYS A 57 8.71 -7.60 7.36
N SER A 58 8.01 -6.67 8.01
CA SER A 58 6.61 -6.34 7.67
C SER A 58 6.52 -5.46 6.41
N ASP A 59 7.50 -4.57 6.24
CA ASP A 59 7.57 -3.58 5.16
C ASP A 59 7.53 -4.22 3.76
N VAL A 60 8.06 -5.44 3.63
CA VAL A 60 8.05 -6.22 2.38
C VAL A 60 6.65 -6.43 1.81
N LEU A 61 5.65 -6.60 2.67
CA LEU A 61 4.26 -6.86 2.28
C LEU A 61 3.65 -5.65 1.55
N TRP A 62 4.13 -4.45 1.85
CA TRP A 62 3.57 -3.21 1.33
C TRP A 62 4.18 -2.76 0.01
N SER A 63 5.23 -3.44 -0.48
CA SER A 63 6.06 -2.95 -1.58
C SER A 63 5.29 -2.60 -2.85
N GLY A 64 4.27 -3.40 -3.20
CA GLY A 64 3.40 -3.15 -4.33
C GLY A 64 2.55 -1.89 -4.15
N LEU A 65 1.92 -1.73 -2.98
CA LEU A 65 1.12 -0.55 -2.65
C LEU A 65 2.00 0.71 -2.56
N ASP A 66 3.21 0.61 -2.02
CA ASP A 66 4.14 1.76 -1.92
C ASP A 66 4.52 2.32 -3.29
N ALA A 67 4.77 1.46 -4.27
CA ALA A 67 5.06 1.89 -5.63
C ALA A 67 3.87 2.65 -6.24
N ARG A 68 2.63 2.21 -5.93
CA ARG A 68 1.40 2.85 -6.40
C ARG A 68 1.13 4.18 -5.70
N ILE A 69 1.34 4.24 -4.39
CA ILE A 69 1.24 5.49 -3.63
C ILE A 69 2.27 6.50 -4.13
N ALA A 70 3.51 6.10 -4.38
CA ALA A 70 4.53 6.98 -4.94
C ALA A 70 4.09 7.57 -6.29
N GLY A 71 3.62 6.74 -7.23
CA GLY A 71 3.10 7.22 -8.51
C GLY A 71 1.88 8.14 -8.36
N SER A 72 1.02 7.90 -7.37
CA SER A 72 -0.12 8.77 -7.09
C SER A 72 0.29 10.13 -6.55
N ALA A 73 1.38 10.22 -5.78
CA ALA A 73 1.87 11.50 -5.26
C ALA A 73 2.38 12.40 -6.40
N ASP A 74 3.09 11.82 -7.37
CA ASP A 74 3.52 12.53 -8.58
C ASP A 74 2.31 13.01 -9.39
N ALA A 75 1.32 12.12 -9.61
CA ALA A 75 0.09 12.47 -10.34
C ALA A 75 -0.72 13.58 -9.64
N LEU A 76 -0.81 13.57 -8.31
CA LEU A 76 -1.47 14.61 -7.51
C LEU A 76 -0.75 15.95 -7.63
N ALA A 77 0.59 15.96 -7.64
CA ALA A 77 1.38 17.16 -7.84
C ALA A 77 1.16 17.76 -9.25
N ASP A 78 1.08 16.90 -10.27
CA ASP A 78 0.89 17.30 -11.68
C ASP A 78 -0.50 17.93 -11.96
N LEU A 79 -1.50 17.68 -11.10
CA LEU A 79 -2.79 18.37 -11.19
C LEU A 79 -2.63 19.89 -10.99
N GLY A 80 -1.74 20.30 -10.08
CA GLY A 80 -1.51 21.70 -9.71
C GLY A 80 -2.82 22.44 -9.36
N GLY A 81 -2.98 23.65 -9.88
CA GLY A 81 -4.18 24.46 -9.64
C GLY A 81 -5.48 23.93 -10.26
N ARG A 82 -5.42 22.82 -11.02
CA ARG A 82 -6.60 22.17 -11.62
C ARG A 82 -7.15 21.04 -10.75
N ALA A 83 -6.56 20.79 -9.58
CA ALA A 83 -7.03 19.72 -8.71
C ALA A 83 -8.46 20.00 -8.20
N ASP A 84 -9.34 19.04 -8.41
CA ASP A 84 -10.67 19.01 -7.81
C ASP A 84 -10.97 17.62 -7.22
N GLY A 85 -12.13 17.46 -6.59
CA GLY A 85 -12.53 16.20 -5.97
C GLY A 85 -12.57 15.01 -6.94
N ASN A 86 -12.95 15.26 -8.20
CA ASN A 86 -13.06 14.22 -9.23
C ASN A 86 -11.68 13.76 -9.71
N ALA A 87 -10.79 14.72 -9.99
CA ALA A 87 -9.42 14.45 -10.41
C ALA A 87 -8.63 13.73 -9.31
N VAL A 88 -8.75 14.18 -8.06
CA VAL A 88 -8.15 13.49 -6.91
C VAL A 88 -8.73 12.09 -6.75
N GLY A 89 -10.05 11.93 -6.84
CA GLY A 89 -10.71 10.63 -6.77
C GLY A 89 -10.23 9.67 -7.87
N ALA A 90 -10.02 10.16 -9.09
CA ALA A 90 -9.48 9.37 -10.18
C ALA A 90 -8.07 8.85 -9.87
N VAL A 91 -7.19 9.69 -9.33
CA VAL A 91 -5.84 9.28 -8.92
C VAL A 91 -5.89 8.19 -7.83
N LEU A 92 -6.79 8.32 -6.86
CA LEU A 92 -6.94 7.32 -5.80
C LEU A 92 -7.47 5.97 -6.31
N ARG A 93 -8.36 5.98 -7.32
CA ARG A 93 -8.79 4.74 -7.98
C ARG A 93 -7.63 4.03 -8.66
N GLU A 94 -6.71 4.76 -9.28
CA GLU A 94 -5.53 4.16 -9.92
C GLU A 94 -4.65 3.40 -8.92
N VAL A 95 -4.58 3.87 -7.67
CA VAL A 95 -3.81 3.17 -6.62
C VAL A 95 -4.39 1.78 -6.34
N LEU A 96 -5.69 1.55 -6.52
CA LEU A 96 -6.34 0.26 -6.27
C LEU A 96 -6.82 -0.46 -7.54
N ARG A 97 -6.71 0.16 -8.73
CA ARG A 97 -7.08 -0.47 -10.02
C ARG A 97 -6.36 -1.80 -10.18
N ASP A 98 -7.01 -2.84 -10.68
CA ASP A 98 -6.38 -4.16 -10.94
C ASP A 98 -5.61 -4.75 -9.74
N PHE A 99 -5.93 -4.33 -8.51
CA PHE A 99 -5.29 -4.85 -7.31
C PHE A 99 -5.83 -6.26 -7.06
N ALA A 100 -5.06 -7.25 -7.52
CA ALA A 100 -5.35 -8.67 -7.31
C ALA A 100 -5.01 -9.08 -5.87
N PRO A 101 -5.58 -10.20 -5.37
CA PRO A 101 -5.13 -10.79 -4.11
C PRO A 101 -3.63 -11.06 -4.15
N ASP A 102 -2.88 -10.36 -3.30
CA ASP A 102 -1.43 -10.38 -3.21
C ASP A 102 -0.99 -10.73 -1.76
N PRO A 103 0.32 -10.78 -1.46
CA PRO A 103 0.82 -10.95 -0.10
C PRO A 103 0.21 -9.98 0.93
N LEU A 104 -0.06 -8.72 0.55
CA LEU A 104 -0.67 -7.74 1.44
C LEU A 104 -2.12 -8.08 1.75
N ALA A 105 -2.91 -8.44 0.74
CA ALA A 105 -4.31 -8.85 0.91
C ALA A 105 -4.41 -10.08 1.82
N LEU A 106 -3.53 -11.07 1.64
CA LEU A 106 -3.45 -12.24 2.52
C LEU A 106 -3.07 -11.88 3.94
N ALA A 107 -2.08 -10.99 4.11
CA ALA A 107 -1.65 -10.50 5.42
C ALA A 107 -2.76 -9.73 6.15
N LEU A 108 -3.46 -8.83 5.47
CA LEU A 108 -4.59 -8.09 6.04
C LEU A 108 -5.71 -9.04 6.48
N ARG A 109 -6.05 -10.02 5.64
CA ARG A 109 -7.10 -11.01 5.92
C ARG A 109 -6.76 -11.92 7.09
N ASN A 110 -5.51 -12.32 7.23
CA ASN A 110 -5.06 -13.29 8.23
C ASN A 110 -4.21 -12.66 9.34
N ARG A 111 -4.33 -11.34 9.56
CA ARG A 111 -3.40 -10.59 10.43
C ARG A 111 -3.25 -11.19 11.82
N THR A 112 -4.34 -11.65 12.43
CA THR A 112 -4.31 -12.24 13.77
C THR A 112 -3.67 -13.61 13.78
N ALA A 113 -3.95 -14.45 12.77
CA ALA A 113 -3.30 -15.75 12.63
C ALA A 113 -1.79 -15.63 12.37
N MET A 114 -1.38 -14.61 11.62
CA MET A 114 0.02 -14.31 11.35
C MET A 114 0.72 -13.53 12.48
N GLY A 115 0.00 -12.98 13.46
CA GLY A 115 0.59 -12.11 14.49
C GLY A 115 1.06 -10.75 13.95
N LEU A 116 0.31 -10.15 13.03
CA LEU A 116 0.67 -8.92 12.30
C LEU A 116 -0.13 -7.67 12.73
N ASP A 117 -1.05 -7.78 13.71
CA ASP A 117 -1.97 -6.68 14.06
C ASP A 117 -1.26 -5.35 14.35
N GLU A 118 -0.26 -5.34 15.25
CA GLU A 118 0.45 -4.11 15.63
C GLU A 118 1.29 -3.54 14.48
N GLU A 119 1.95 -4.41 13.72
CA GLU A 119 2.83 -4.03 12.62
C GLU A 119 2.03 -3.42 11.47
N LEU A 120 0.90 -4.03 11.09
CA LEU A 120 0.04 -3.51 10.04
C LEU A 120 -0.60 -2.17 10.44
N ILE A 121 -0.97 -1.98 11.71
CA ILE A 121 -1.46 -0.68 12.20
C ILE A 121 -0.38 0.39 12.04
N ARG A 122 0.84 0.10 12.51
CA ARG A 122 1.98 1.03 12.43
C ARG A 122 2.31 1.39 10.98
N ASP A 123 2.43 0.37 10.13
CA ASP A 123 2.82 0.50 8.73
C ASP A 123 1.76 1.22 7.89
N THR A 124 0.47 1.01 8.21
CA THR A 124 -0.65 1.74 7.60
C THR A 124 -0.57 3.22 7.93
N GLY A 125 -0.32 3.56 9.20
CA GLY A 125 -0.30 4.96 9.66
C GLY A 125 0.71 5.82 8.89
N ALA A 126 1.93 5.31 8.69
CA ALA A 126 2.96 6.05 7.94
C ALA A 126 2.57 6.30 6.48
N ARG A 127 1.93 5.31 5.82
CA ARG A 127 1.53 5.42 4.41
C ARG A 127 0.30 6.30 4.23
N GLN A 128 -0.66 6.19 5.14
CA GLN A 128 -1.83 7.06 5.18
C GLN A 128 -1.41 8.53 5.36
N ALA A 129 -0.46 8.83 6.26
CA ALA A 129 0.04 10.18 6.45
C ALA A 129 0.72 10.76 5.19
N ARG A 130 1.54 9.96 4.50
CA ARG A 130 2.19 10.39 3.25
C ARG A 130 1.18 10.70 2.15
N LEU A 131 0.20 9.81 1.95
CA LEU A 131 -0.85 10.01 0.95
C LEU A 131 -1.74 11.22 1.30
N ALA A 132 -2.11 11.38 2.58
CA ALA A 132 -2.88 12.52 3.05
C ALA A 132 -2.17 13.84 2.76
N ALA A 133 -0.85 13.91 3.01
CA ALA A 133 -0.05 15.09 2.74
C ALA A 133 0.01 15.42 1.24
N ALA A 134 0.12 14.43 0.36
CA ALA A 134 0.10 14.64 -1.09
C ALA A 134 -1.24 15.20 -1.57
N ILE A 135 -2.36 14.66 -1.07
CA ILE A 135 -3.72 15.14 -1.40
C ILE A 135 -3.92 16.56 -0.86
N ALA A 136 -3.50 16.84 0.37
CA ALA A 136 -3.58 18.16 0.97
C ALA A 136 -2.76 19.18 0.17
N GLY A 137 -1.57 18.80 -0.30
CA GLY A 137 -0.75 19.62 -1.20
C GLY A 137 -1.47 19.99 -2.49
N ALA A 138 -2.11 19.01 -3.15
CA ALA A 138 -2.92 19.26 -4.34
C ALA A 138 -4.12 20.20 -4.07
N ALA A 139 -4.80 20.00 -2.94
CA ALA A 139 -5.90 20.87 -2.51
C ALA A 139 -5.44 22.32 -2.26
N VAL A 140 -4.29 22.51 -1.59
CA VAL A 140 -3.70 23.84 -1.38
C VAL A 140 -3.31 24.49 -2.71
N ALA A 141 -2.72 23.73 -3.65
CA ALA A 141 -2.37 24.23 -4.97
C ALA A 141 -3.59 24.70 -5.78
N ALA A 142 -4.76 24.10 -5.54
CA ALA A 142 -6.05 24.53 -6.10
C ALA A 142 -6.74 25.68 -5.32
N GLY A 143 -6.07 26.26 -4.33
CA GLY A 143 -6.57 27.40 -3.56
C GLY A 143 -7.47 27.04 -2.37
N ILE A 144 -7.52 25.76 -1.96
CA ILE A 144 -8.26 25.36 -0.76
C ILE A 144 -7.46 25.76 0.49
N GLY A 145 -8.13 26.37 1.47
CA GLY A 145 -7.50 26.77 2.73
C GLY A 145 -6.90 25.59 3.50
N VAL A 146 -5.76 25.82 4.16
CA VAL A 146 -4.88 24.78 4.73
C VAL A 146 -5.60 23.76 5.61
N ILE A 147 -6.44 24.19 6.57
CA ILE A 147 -7.16 23.27 7.46
C ILE A 147 -8.15 22.40 6.69
N ARG A 148 -8.86 22.98 5.72
CA ARG A 148 -9.79 22.22 4.88
C ARG A 148 -9.04 21.24 3.98
N ALA A 149 -7.91 21.65 3.41
CA ALA A 149 -7.05 20.79 2.61
C ALA A 149 -6.50 19.60 3.42
N ASP A 150 -6.06 19.84 4.65
CA ASP A 150 -5.58 18.80 5.57
C ASP A 150 -6.67 17.76 5.90
N ILE A 151 -7.88 18.22 6.27
CA ILE A 151 -9.03 17.35 6.53
C ILE A 151 -9.39 16.54 5.28
N LEU A 152 -9.46 17.18 4.11
CA LEU A 152 -9.77 16.51 2.84
C LEU A 152 -8.72 15.44 2.50
N GLY A 153 -7.44 15.72 2.75
CA GLY A 153 -6.35 14.78 2.55
C GLY A 153 -6.43 13.58 3.49
N ALA A 154 -6.59 13.84 4.79
CA ALA A 154 -6.72 12.80 5.81
C ALA A 154 -7.91 11.87 5.55
N ALA A 155 -9.09 12.45 5.25
CA ALA A 155 -10.31 11.68 5.02
C ALA A 155 -10.21 10.80 3.76
N ARG A 156 -9.70 11.33 2.64
CA ARG A 156 -9.55 10.55 1.41
C ARG A 156 -8.49 9.46 1.51
N ALA A 157 -7.37 9.73 2.19
CA ALA A 157 -6.38 8.70 2.46
C ALA A 157 -6.97 7.58 3.33
N ALA A 158 -7.69 7.93 4.40
CA ALA A 158 -8.37 6.95 5.25
C ALA A 158 -9.41 6.11 4.48
N ALA A 159 -10.14 6.72 3.54
CA ALA A 159 -11.08 6.01 2.67
C ALA A 159 -10.36 4.93 1.83
N LEU A 160 -9.21 5.26 1.24
CA LEU A 160 -8.39 4.30 0.46
C LEU A 160 -7.93 3.11 1.31
N PHE A 161 -7.30 3.35 2.46
CA PHE A 161 -6.79 2.27 3.31
C PHE A 161 -7.91 1.45 3.93
N SER A 162 -9.02 2.09 4.31
CA SER A 162 -10.19 1.38 4.83
C SER A 162 -10.81 0.48 3.77
N SER A 163 -10.90 0.95 2.53
CA SER A 163 -11.44 0.17 1.41
C SER A 163 -10.59 -1.07 1.13
N LEU A 164 -9.27 -0.92 1.09
CA LEU A 164 -8.34 -2.04 0.92
C LEU A 164 -8.46 -3.06 2.07
N ARG A 165 -8.50 -2.59 3.32
CA ARG A 165 -8.65 -3.45 4.50
C ARG A 165 -9.98 -4.21 4.49
N VAL A 166 -11.10 -3.50 4.28
CA VAL A 166 -12.44 -4.09 4.26
C VAL A 166 -12.57 -5.11 3.14
N TRP A 167 -12.07 -4.79 1.94
CA TRP A 167 -12.03 -5.73 0.82
C TRP A 167 -11.25 -7.01 1.16
N ALA A 168 -10.06 -6.88 1.75
CA ALA A 168 -9.24 -8.02 2.12
C ALA A 168 -9.92 -8.90 3.20
N GLU A 169 -10.53 -8.27 4.21
CA GLU A 169 -11.24 -8.94 5.31
C GLU A 169 -12.51 -9.68 4.84
N GLN A 170 -13.29 -9.09 3.93
CA GLN A 170 -14.57 -9.65 3.46
C GLN A 170 -14.41 -10.74 2.38
N GLY A 171 -13.19 -10.94 1.87
CA GLY A 171 -12.86 -11.95 0.87
C GLY A 171 -12.70 -11.35 -0.53
N ALA A 172 -11.44 -11.30 -0.96
CA ALA A 172 -10.90 -10.62 -2.14
C ALA A 172 -11.37 -11.13 -3.55
N GLY A 173 -12.61 -11.64 -3.68
CA GLY A 173 -13.11 -12.20 -4.94
C GLY A 173 -14.58 -11.93 -5.27
N ARG A 174 -15.32 -11.21 -4.40
CA ARG A 174 -16.72 -10.83 -4.67
C ARG A 174 -16.85 -9.45 -5.31
N VAL A 175 -15.98 -8.53 -4.92
CA VAL A 175 -15.87 -7.16 -5.41
C VAL A 175 -14.39 -6.79 -5.51
N THR A 176 -14.07 -5.78 -6.31
CA THR A 176 -12.71 -5.26 -6.44
C THR A 176 -12.49 -4.14 -5.42
N PRO A 177 -11.25 -3.90 -4.95
CA PRO A 177 -10.99 -2.90 -3.91
C PRO A 177 -11.24 -1.46 -4.39
N ASP A 178 -11.14 -1.19 -5.69
CA ASP A 178 -11.54 0.09 -6.30
C ASP A 178 -13.06 0.29 -6.28
N ALA A 179 -13.87 -0.77 -6.40
CA ALA A 179 -15.32 -0.67 -6.25
C ALA A 179 -15.72 -0.32 -4.81
N VAL A 180 -15.04 -0.90 -3.82
CA VAL A 180 -15.23 -0.54 -2.40
C VAL A 180 -14.79 0.90 -2.14
N LEU A 181 -13.71 1.35 -2.78
CA LEU A 181 -13.27 2.74 -2.71
C LEU A 181 -14.29 3.70 -3.33
N ASP A 182 -14.91 3.33 -4.44
CA ASP A 182 -15.94 4.15 -5.08
C ASP A 182 -17.15 4.37 -4.19
N GLU A 183 -17.56 3.34 -3.45
CA GLU A 183 -18.60 3.46 -2.43
C GLU A 183 -18.14 4.39 -1.31
N ALA A 184 -16.95 4.16 -0.74
CA ALA A 184 -16.41 4.99 0.33
C ALA A 184 -16.28 6.48 -0.06
N LEU A 185 -15.81 6.79 -1.28
CA LEU A 185 -15.67 8.16 -1.77
C LEU A 185 -17.01 8.85 -2.02
N ARG A 186 -18.04 8.10 -2.44
CA ARG A 186 -19.41 8.64 -2.59
C ARG A 186 -20.02 8.94 -1.23
N ASP A 187 -19.87 8.02 -0.29
CA ASP A 187 -20.45 8.12 1.04
C ASP A 187 -19.74 9.16 1.92
N MET A 188 -18.51 9.55 1.59
CA MET A 188 -17.76 10.60 2.32
C MET A 188 -18.54 11.92 2.44
N ASP A 189 -19.32 12.29 1.43
CA ASP A 189 -20.16 13.50 1.45
C ASP A 189 -21.48 13.29 2.22
N ASP A 190 -21.86 12.03 2.46
CA ASP A 190 -23.10 11.57 3.07
C ASP A 190 -22.90 10.86 4.42
N LEU A 191 -21.73 11.00 5.06
CA LEU A 191 -21.43 10.44 6.41
C LEU A 191 -22.31 11.10 7.48
N ARG A 192 -23.58 10.70 7.53
CA ARG A 192 -24.54 11.14 8.52
C ARG A 192 -24.36 10.32 9.77
N TRP A 193 -24.10 11.00 10.87
CA TRP A 193 -24.05 10.41 12.21
C TRP A 193 -25.46 10.24 12.78
N GLY A 194 -26.33 9.53 12.04
CA GLY A 194 -27.76 9.43 12.36
C GLY A 194 -28.55 10.72 12.12
#